data_AF-A0A6N2CWP7-F1
#
_entry.id   AF-A0A6N2CWP7-F1
#
_cell.length_a   1.000
_cell.length_b   1.000
_cell.length_c   1.000
_cell.angle_alpha   90.00
_cell.angle_beta   90.00
_cell.angle_gamma   90.00
#
_symmetry.space_group_name_H-M   'P 1'
#
loop_
_entity.id
_entity.type
_entity.pdbx_description
1 polymer ?
#
loop_
_entity_poly.entity_id
_entity_poly.type
_entity_poly.pdbx_seq_one_letter_code
_entity_poly.pdbx_strand_id
1 'polypeptide(L)'
;MDILVLTDHRAHTVQNSVYELVGMLKKLRPQVNFFIGSRGLDVNDDFFFKMKTKEISVRQAAEDFQFSDDHQFYQSPLKVFKIADFDWIILRLPRPIPTGFFDFLRSNFDEKRIINRPSGVEITGSKLFLLNYPHWCPPMRHCKNTVDIQEFAADFPIVLKPLEDYGGRGLVKIDGQKVWEGNTETDLITFLKKLEERNSFEYLAMKYLSNVHLGDKRIMISNDTILGATLRLPPEGNWLCNVSQGGRSASSQPDERETAIAMDLIKDMKKHGVVLFGFDTLTGDDGLRYLSEINTLSLGGLAPADKGSDMPIMKNAALGIWNYIDEKEKKD
;
A
#
# COMPACT_ATOMS: atom_id res chain seq x y z
N MET A 1 -15.25 16.58 -16.86
CA MET A 1 -14.04 15.95 -16.32
C MET A 1 -14.35 14.48 -16.14
N ASP A 2 -13.56 13.63 -16.75
CA ASP A 2 -13.71 12.18 -16.80
C ASP A 2 -12.48 11.54 -16.14
N ILE A 3 -12.70 10.75 -15.10
CA ILE A 3 -11.65 10.14 -14.29
C ILE A 3 -11.71 8.62 -14.41
N LEU A 4 -10.59 8.01 -14.79
CA LEU A 4 -10.41 6.56 -14.84
C LEU A 4 -9.89 6.04 -13.50
N VAL A 5 -10.56 5.05 -12.91
CA VAL A 5 -10.09 4.35 -11.72
C VAL A 5 -9.64 2.95 -12.11
N LEU A 6 -8.35 2.67 -11.94
CA LEU A 6 -7.76 1.36 -12.21
C LEU A 6 -7.74 0.51 -10.95
N THR A 7 -8.38 -0.67 -10.99
CA THR A 7 -8.53 -1.56 -9.82
C THR A 7 -8.41 -3.05 -10.19
N ASP A 8 -8.46 -3.92 -9.19
CA ASP A 8 -8.53 -5.39 -9.37
C ASP A 8 -9.62 -5.99 -8.50
N HIS A 9 -10.80 -6.22 -9.09
CA HIS A 9 -11.96 -6.65 -8.33
C HIS A 9 -11.91 -8.10 -7.84
N ARG A 10 -11.00 -8.95 -8.33
CA ARG A 10 -10.98 -10.40 -8.06
C ARG A 10 -10.86 -10.76 -6.58
N ALA A 11 -10.23 -9.91 -5.79
CA ALA A 11 -10.03 -10.10 -4.35
C ALA A 11 -10.75 -9.03 -3.52
N HIS A 12 -11.70 -8.29 -4.12
CA HIS A 12 -12.48 -7.32 -3.37
C HIS A 12 -13.38 -8.03 -2.36
N THR A 13 -13.63 -7.33 -1.26
CA THR A 13 -14.66 -7.67 -0.28
C THR A 13 -15.47 -6.40 -0.03
N VAL A 14 -16.54 -6.50 0.78
CA VAL A 14 -17.30 -5.33 1.26
C VAL A 14 -16.43 -4.28 1.98
N GLN A 15 -15.23 -4.65 2.41
CA GLN A 15 -14.26 -3.76 3.08
C GLN A 15 -13.31 -3.06 2.10
N ASN A 16 -13.35 -3.36 0.80
CA ASN A 16 -12.49 -2.71 -0.17
C ASN A 16 -12.92 -1.23 -0.34
N SER A 17 -11.96 -0.33 -0.15
CA SER A 17 -12.22 1.10 -0.11
C SER A 17 -12.57 1.72 -1.45
N VAL A 18 -12.33 1.06 -2.59
CA VAL A 18 -12.55 1.68 -3.91
C VAL A 18 -14.01 2.08 -4.12
N TYR A 19 -14.97 1.26 -3.65
CA TYR A 19 -16.39 1.52 -3.83
C TYR A 19 -16.84 2.76 -3.07
N GLU A 20 -16.59 2.77 -1.75
CA GLU A 20 -16.96 3.90 -0.87
C GLU A 20 -16.18 5.17 -1.25
N LEU A 21 -14.91 5.06 -1.66
CA LEU A 21 -14.10 6.20 -2.08
C LEU A 21 -14.62 6.84 -3.35
N VAL A 22 -14.91 6.06 -4.41
CA VAL A 22 -15.47 6.61 -5.65
C VAL A 22 -16.86 7.18 -5.41
N GLY A 23 -17.70 6.50 -4.63
CA GLY A 23 -19.01 7.01 -4.23
C GLY A 23 -18.90 8.37 -3.53
N MET A 24 -17.94 8.52 -2.61
CA MET A 24 -17.69 9.78 -1.92
C MET A 24 -17.12 10.86 -2.84
N LEU A 25 -16.17 10.53 -3.72
CA LEU A 25 -15.63 11.45 -4.71
C LEU A 25 -16.73 12.01 -5.62
N LYS A 26 -17.61 11.14 -6.13
CA LYS A 26 -18.77 11.51 -6.95
C LYS A 26 -19.79 12.32 -6.16
N LYS A 27 -20.07 11.97 -4.90
CA LYS A 27 -20.97 12.75 -4.03
C LYS A 27 -20.48 14.19 -3.82
N LEU A 28 -19.17 14.39 -3.67
CA LEU A 28 -18.58 15.71 -3.51
C LEU A 28 -18.57 16.52 -4.82
N ARG A 29 -18.54 15.86 -5.99
CA ARG A 29 -18.60 16.50 -7.32
C ARG A 29 -19.46 15.71 -8.30
N PRO A 30 -20.80 15.87 -8.26
CA PRO A 30 -21.73 15.09 -9.07
C PRO A 30 -21.55 15.23 -10.59
N GLN A 31 -20.96 16.35 -11.04
CA GLN A 31 -20.67 16.64 -12.44
C GLN A 31 -19.47 15.88 -13.02
N VAL A 32 -18.69 15.19 -12.18
CA VAL A 32 -17.52 14.42 -12.61
C VAL A 32 -17.92 12.99 -12.91
N ASN A 33 -17.49 12.49 -14.07
CA ASN A 33 -17.70 11.10 -14.45
C ASN A 33 -16.53 10.25 -13.93
N PHE A 34 -16.86 9.12 -13.33
CA PHE A 34 -15.89 8.11 -12.93
C PHE A 34 -16.09 6.86 -13.76
N PHE A 35 -15.00 6.30 -14.27
CA PHE A 35 -14.99 5.09 -15.08
C PHE A 35 -14.09 4.06 -14.42
N ILE A 36 -14.60 2.84 -14.24
CA ILE A 36 -13.89 1.77 -13.53
C ILE A 36 -13.30 0.82 -14.56
N GLY A 37 -11.98 0.79 -14.62
CA GLY A 37 -11.19 -0.17 -15.39
C GLY A 37 -10.60 -1.22 -14.46
N SER A 38 -11.01 -2.47 -14.63
CA SER A 38 -10.53 -3.55 -13.78
C SER A 38 -9.63 -4.52 -14.54
N ARG A 39 -8.48 -4.88 -13.95
CA ARG A 39 -7.61 -5.96 -14.45
C ARG A 39 -8.13 -7.37 -14.18
N GLY A 40 -9.19 -7.48 -13.37
CA GLY A 40 -9.94 -8.72 -13.18
C GLY A 40 -10.86 -9.09 -14.34
N LEU A 41 -10.92 -8.27 -15.40
CA LEU A 41 -11.68 -8.53 -16.61
C LEU A 41 -10.73 -8.97 -17.72
N ASP A 42 -10.92 -10.18 -18.26
CA ASP A 42 -10.04 -10.76 -19.29
C ASP A 42 -9.92 -9.88 -20.54
N VAL A 43 -10.99 -9.15 -20.89
CA VAL A 43 -10.98 -8.19 -22.01
C VAL A 43 -9.95 -7.07 -21.83
N ASN A 44 -9.50 -6.81 -20.61
CA ASN A 44 -8.48 -5.80 -20.29
C ASN A 44 -7.06 -6.40 -20.17
N ASP A 45 -6.85 -7.68 -20.47
CA ASP A 45 -5.53 -8.30 -20.33
C ASP A 45 -4.46 -7.67 -21.23
N ASP A 46 -4.85 -7.29 -22.46
CA ASP A 46 -3.95 -6.64 -23.40
C ASP A 46 -3.52 -5.25 -22.91
N PHE A 47 -4.32 -4.60 -22.05
CA PHE A 47 -3.98 -3.34 -21.40
C PHE A 47 -3.10 -3.56 -20.16
N PHE A 48 -3.52 -4.42 -19.22
CA PHE A 48 -2.87 -4.55 -17.91
C PHE A 48 -1.68 -5.49 -17.86
N PHE A 49 -1.65 -6.55 -18.67
CA PHE A 49 -0.63 -7.61 -18.57
C PHE A 49 0.26 -7.71 -19.81
N LYS A 50 -0.24 -7.40 -21.00
CA LYS A 50 0.54 -7.47 -22.23
C LYS A 50 0.99 -6.11 -22.78
N MET A 51 0.40 -5.02 -22.30
CA MET A 51 0.70 -3.64 -22.73
C MET A 51 0.63 -3.44 -24.26
N LYS A 52 -0.29 -4.15 -24.92
CA LYS A 52 -0.46 -4.16 -26.40
C LYS A 52 -1.47 -3.13 -26.91
N THR A 53 -2.29 -2.58 -26.03
CA THR A 53 -3.32 -1.60 -26.39
C THR A 53 -3.36 -0.45 -25.39
N LYS A 54 -3.73 0.74 -25.88
CA LYS A 54 -4.02 1.93 -25.07
C LYS A 54 -5.50 2.05 -24.73
N GLU A 55 -6.30 1.12 -25.24
CA GLU A 55 -7.74 1.05 -25.02
C GLU A 55 -8.03 0.19 -23.80
N ILE A 56 -9.03 0.59 -23.03
CA ILE A 56 -9.49 -0.11 -21.83
C ILE A 56 -11.01 -0.19 -21.85
N SER A 57 -11.52 -1.38 -21.55
CA SER A 57 -12.95 -1.62 -21.33
C SER A 57 -13.30 -1.24 -19.89
N VAL A 58 -14.23 -0.30 -19.75
CA VAL A 58 -14.62 0.32 -18.49
C VAL A 58 -16.14 0.34 -18.32
N ARG A 59 -16.60 0.46 -17.09
CA ARG A 59 -17.99 0.81 -16.76
C ARG A 59 -18.02 2.14 -16.02
N GLN A 60 -18.94 3.02 -16.38
CA GLN A 60 -19.14 4.27 -15.66
C GLN A 60 -19.73 3.97 -14.28
N ALA A 61 -19.14 4.53 -13.22
CA ALA A 61 -19.66 4.42 -11.87
C ALA A 61 -20.93 5.30 -11.72
N ALA A 62 -22.08 4.63 -11.65
CA ALA A 62 -23.37 5.21 -11.29
C ALA A 62 -23.74 4.82 -9.85
N GLU A 63 -25.03 4.86 -9.52
CA GLU A 63 -25.54 4.45 -8.19
C GLU A 63 -25.33 2.95 -7.90
N ASP A 64 -25.06 2.15 -8.93
CA ASP A 64 -24.81 0.72 -8.86
C ASP A 64 -23.34 0.35 -8.57
N PHE A 65 -22.43 1.32 -8.45
CA PHE A 65 -21.02 1.04 -8.12
C PHE A 65 -20.84 0.75 -6.63
N GLN A 66 -21.20 -0.47 -6.25
CA GLN A 66 -21.05 -1.02 -4.91
C GLN A 66 -20.45 -2.43 -4.98
N PHE A 67 -19.95 -2.90 -3.84
CA PHE A 67 -19.47 -4.28 -3.74
C PHE A 67 -20.64 -5.25 -3.90
N SER A 68 -20.46 -6.28 -4.72
CA SER A 68 -21.35 -7.43 -4.83
C SER A 68 -20.51 -8.69 -5.02
N ASP A 69 -20.89 -9.79 -4.37
CA ASP A 69 -20.13 -11.06 -4.42
C ASP A 69 -20.16 -11.71 -5.81
N ASP A 70 -21.19 -11.44 -6.61
CA ASP A 70 -21.36 -11.91 -7.99
C ASP A 70 -20.64 -11.03 -9.03
N HIS A 71 -19.97 -9.97 -8.58
CA HIS A 71 -19.30 -8.98 -9.41
C HIS A 71 -20.22 -8.37 -10.49
N GLN A 72 -21.53 -8.27 -10.26
CA GLN A 72 -22.53 -7.80 -11.23
C GLN A 72 -22.17 -6.45 -11.86
N PHE A 73 -21.55 -5.53 -11.10
CA PHE A 73 -21.08 -4.26 -11.65
C PHE A 73 -20.05 -4.47 -12.78
N TYR A 74 -19.21 -5.49 -12.72
CA TYR A 74 -18.21 -5.75 -13.76
C TYR A 74 -18.79 -6.53 -14.96
N GLN A 75 -20.06 -6.93 -14.89
CA GLN A 75 -20.79 -7.50 -16.01
C GLN A 75 -21.28 -6.38 -16.95
N SER A 76 -21.52 -6.72 -18.22
CA SER A 76 -21.94 -5.85 -19.34
C SER A 76 -23.04 -4.81 -18.97
N PRO A 77 -23.09 -3.61 -19.61
CA PRO A 77 -22.28 -3.17 -20.75
C PRO A 77 -20.98 -2.46 -20.34
N LEU A 78 -19.87 -2.93 -20.92
CA LEU A 78 -18.59 -2.25 -20.91
C LEU A 78 -18.51 -1.31 -22.13
N LYS A 79 -17.86 -0.16 -21.95
CA LYS A 79 -17.50 0.77 -23.02
C LYS A 79 -15.99 0.81 -23.17
N VAL A 80 -15.50 0.96 -24.39
CA VAL A 80 -14.07 1.05 -24.68
C VAL A 80 -13.67 2.51 -24.84
N PHE A 81 -12.62 2.91 -24.13
CA PHE A 81 -12.00 4.23 -24.23
C PHE A 81 -10.49 4.09 -24.37
N LYS A 82 -9.82 5.06 -24.99
CA LYS A 82 -8.37 5.21 -24.88
C LYS A 82 -8.06 5.86 -23.55
N ILE A 83 -6.94 5.49 -22.92
CA ILE A 83 -6.56 6.14 -21.65
C ILE A 83 -6.33 7.65 -21.77
N ALA A 84 -5.97 8.12 -22.96
CA ALA A 84 -5.81 9.54 -23.27
C ALA A 84 -7.14 10.30 -23.34
N ASP A 85 -8.28 9.62 -23.34
CA ASP A 85 -9.61 10.24 -23.34
C ASP A 85 -10.02 10.75 -21.93
N PHE A 86 -9.28 10.37 -20.88
CA PHE A 86 -9.54 10.77 -19.50
C PHE A 86 -8.68 11.97 -19.09
N ASP A 87 -9.21 12.79 -18.18
CA ASP A 87 -8.47 13.93 -17.63
C ASP A 87 -7.51 13.50 -16.50
N TRP A 88 -7.89 12.45 -15.76
CA TRP A 88 -7.18 11.93 -14.59
C TRP A 88 -7.29 10.41 -14.47
N ILE A 89 -6.27 9.79 -13.86
CA ILE A 89 -6.28 8.38 -13.50
C ILE A 89 -6.09 8.24 -11.97
N ILE A 90 -6.87 7.37 -11.32
CA ILE A 90 -6.66 6.95 -9.94
C ILE A 90 -6.24 5.47 -9.91
N LEU A 91 -5.04 5.19 -9.41
CA LEU A 91 -4.49 3.85 -9.21
C LEU A 91 -4.92 3.28 -7.85
N ARG A 92 -5.70 2.20 -7.89
CA ARG A 92 -6.13 1.40 -6.72
C ARG A 92 -5.78 -0.09 -6.88
N LEU A 93 -4.75 -0.39 -7.67
CA LEU A 93 -4.33 -1.76 -7.97
C LEU A 93 -3.58 -2.40 -6.78
N PRO A 94 -3.98 -3.58 -6.29
CA PRO A 94 -3.16 -4.32 -5.33
C PRO A 94 -1.92 -4.91 -6.01
N ARG A 95 -0.87 -5.18 -5.23
CA ARG A 95 0.32 -5.89 -5.72
C ARG A 95 0.03 -7.38 -5.95
N PRO A 96 0.77 -8.07 -6.84
CA PRO A 96 1.87 -7.57 -7.67
C PRO A 96 1.39 -6.68 -8.82
N ILE A 97 2.26 -5.78 -9.28
CA ILE A 97 2.06 -5.00 -10.51
C ILE A 97 2.87 -5.67 -11.63
N PRO A 98 2.29 -5.91 -12.82
CA PRO A 98 3.03 -6.48 -13.94
C PRO A 98 4.24 -5.63 -14.31
N THR A 99 5.38 -6.28 -14.57
CA THR A 99 6.61 -5.61 -15.00
C THR A 99 6.35 -4.75 -16.24
N GLY A 100 6.82 -3.49 -16.22
CA GLY A 100 6.63 -2.54 -17.31
C GLY A 100 5.26 -1.84 -17.33
N PHE A 101 4.30 -2.20 -16.46
CA PHE A 101 2.98 -1.54 -16.46
C PHE A 101 3.07 -0.04 -16.11
N PHE A 102 3.92 0.33 -15.14
CA PHE A 102 4.13 1.74 -14.81
C PHE A 102 4.83 2.50 -15.95
N ASP A 103 5.82 1.91 -16.61
CA ASP A 103 6.44 2.48 -17.81
C ASP A 103 5.42 2.70 -18.94
N PHE A 104 4.54 1.71 -19.13
CA PHE A 104 3.46 1.79 -20.09
C PHE A 104 2.50 2.95 -19.79
N LEU A 105 2.09 3.13 -18.52
CA LEU A 105 1.27 4.29 -18.14
C LEU A 105 1.99 5.61 -18.39
N ARG A 106 3.26 5.73 -17.98
CA ARG A 106 4.09 6.95 -18.17
C ARG A 106 4.27 7.32 -19.63
N SER A 107 4.35 6.33 -20.51
CA SER A 107 4.58 6.54 -21.95
C SER A 107 3.31 6.91 -22.70
N ASN A 108 2.12 6.75 -22.08
CA ASN A 108 0.84 6.89 -22.76
C ASN A 108 -0.14 7.84 -22.04
N PHE A 109 0.25 8.39 -20.89
CA PHE A 109 -0.53 9.35 -20.11
C PHE A 109 0.41 10.25 -19.27
N ASP A 110 0.04 11.50 -19.01
CA ASP A 110 0.84 12.36 -18.12
C ASP A 110 0.78 11.83 -16.69
N GLU A 111 1.90 11.29 -16.19
CA GLU A 111 1.97 10.72 -14.85
C GLU A 111 1.66 11.71 -13.72
N LYS A 112 1.76 13.03 -13.97
CA LYS A 112 1.37 14.05 -12.98
C LYS A 112 -0.14 14.08 -12.74
N ARG A 113 -0.93 13.57 -13.70
CA ARG A 113 -2.38 13.40 -13.66
C ARG A 113 -2.80 11.97 -13.24
N ILE A 114 -1.87 11.19 -12.68
CA ILE A 114 -2.14 9.86 -12.12
C ILE A 114 -1.98 9.91 -10.58
N ILE A 115 -2.98 9.41 -9.84
CA ILE A 115 -3.04 9.41 -8.38
C ILE A 115 -3.06 7.97 -7.85
N ASN A 116 -2.03 7.46 -7.20
CA ASN A 116 -0.72 8.06 -6.99
C ASN A 116 0.17 7.95 -8.23
N ARG A 117 1.14 8.87 -8.37
CA ARG A 117 2.04 8.90 -9.53
C ARG A 117 2.87 7.61 -9.63
N PRO A 118 2.91 6.93 -10.80
CA PRO A 118 3.68 5.69 -10.98
C PRO A 118 5.14 5.76 -10.52
N SER A 119 5.90 6.77 -10.96
CA SER A 119 7.30 6.98 -10.52
C SER A 119 7.42 7.18 -9.02
N GLY A 120 6.47 7.91 -8.43
CA GLY A 120 6.37 8.10 -6.98
C GLY A 120 6.15 6.80 -6.24
N VAL A 121 5.24 5.95 -6.72
CA VAL A 121 4.93 4.65 -6.09
C VAL A 121 6.10 3.68 -6.18
N GLU A 122 6.84 3.64 -7.28
CA GLU A 122 8.04 2.79 -7.42
C GLU A 122 9.10 3.14 -6.37
N ILE A 123 9.36 4.43 -6.19
CA ILE A 123 10.35 4.93 -5.22
C ILE A 123 9.87 4.71 -3.79
N THR A 124 8.69 5.23 -3.47
CA THR A 124 8.19 5.33 -2.08
C THR A 124 7.61 4.02 -1.55
N GLY A 125 7.18 3.13 -2.45
CA GLY A 125 6.65 1.82 -2.10
C GLY A 125 7.75 0.75 -1.92
N SER A 126 9.02 1.08 -2.13
CA SER A 126 10.15 0.20 -1.82
C SER A 126 10.43 0.17 -0.32
N LYS A 127 10.75 -1.00 0.23
CA LYS A 127 11.15 -1.09 1.65
C LYS A 127 12.42 -0.28 1.93
N LEU A 128 13.32 -0.18 0.95
CA LEU A 128 14.54 0.63 1.08
C LEU A 128 14.25 2.12 1.27
N PHE A 129 13.05 2.59 0.91
CA PHE A 129 12.67 3.99 1.14
C PHE A 129 12.68 4.37 2.64
N LEU A 130 12.53 3.38 3.53
CA LEU A 130 12.64 3.56 4.99
C LEU A 130 14.04 4.02 5.44
N LEU A 131 15.09 3.75 4.66
CA LEU A 131 16.46 4.19 4.97
C LEU A 131 16.61 5.72 4.95
N ASN A 132 15.66 6.45 4.36
CA ASN A 132 15.61 7.91 4.42
C ASN A 132 15.11 8.44 5.78
N TYR A 133 14.56 7.57 6.64
CA TYR A 133 13.98 7.93 7.94
C TYR A 133 14.61 7.14 9.11
N PRO A 134 15.95 7.11 9.25
CA PRO A 134 16.61 6.26 10.23
C PRO A 134 16.25 6.58 11.68
N HIS A 135 15.80 7.81 11.98
CA HIS A 135 15.38 8.24 13.31
C HIS A 135 13.93 7.86 13.66
N TRP A 136 13.12 7.50 12.66
CA TRP A 136 11.75 7.03 12.83
C TRP A 136 11.64 5.51 12.84
N CYS A 137 12.62 4.81 12.30
CA CYS A 137 12.64 3.36 12.18
C CYS A 137 13.51 2.71 13.28
N PRO A 138 13.32 1.42 13.57
CA PRO A 138 14.32 0.65 14.30
C PRO A 138 15.65 0.62 13.53
N PRO A 139 16.76 0.19 14.14
CA PRO A 139 17.98 -0.10 13.39
C PRO A 139 17.68 -0.97 12.16
N MET A 140 18.22 -0.59 11.00
CA MET A 140 17.99 -1.26 9.73
C MET A 140 19.27 -1.32 8.89
N ARG A 141 19.37 -2.32 8.02
CA ARG A 141 20.44 -2.47 7.03
C ARG A 141 19.88 -3.03 5.72
N HIS A 142 20.34 -2.49 4.60
CA HIS A 142 20.18 -3.16 3.30
C HIS A 142 21.21 -4.28 3.24
N CYS A 143 20.75 -5.52 3.31
CA CYS A 143 21.59 -6.70 3.13
C CYS A 143 21.55 -7.12 1.67
N LYS A 144 22.73 -7.41 1.11
CA LYS A 144 22.95 -7.84 -0.28
C LYS A 144 23.66 -9.18 -0.39
N ASN A 145 24.02 -9.77 0.74
CA ASN A 145 24.67 -11.08 0.85
C ASN A 145 24.47 -11.64 2.28
N THR A 146 24.89 -12.88 2.49
CA THR A 146 24.79 -13.59 3.78
C THR A 146 25.65 -12.95 4.87
N VAL A 147 26.79 -12.35 4.52
CA VAL A 147 27.67 -11.65 5.46
C VAL A 147 26.96 -10.44 6.06
N ASP A 148 26.28 -9.62 5.25
CA ASP A 148 25.50 -8.48 5.75
C ASP A 148 24.44 -8.92 6.78
N ILE A 149 23.78 -10.05 6.54
CA ILE A 149 22.76 -10.62 7.43
C ILE A 149 23.41 -11.05 8.75
N GLN A 150 24.51 -11.79 8.67
CA GLN A 150 25.22 -12.30 9.85
C GLN A 150 25.77 -11.18 10.73
N GLU A 151 26.43 -10.20 10.12
CA GLU A 151 26.97 -9.03 10.84
C GLU A 151 25.86 -8.26 11.55
N PHE A 152 24.73 -8.03 10.89
CA PHE A 152 23.64 -7.27 11.49
C PHE A 152 22.86 -8.08 12.56
N ALA A 153 22.74 -9.40 12.39
CA ALA A 153 22.12 -10.29 13.36
C ALA A 153 22.99 -10.55 14.60
N ALA A 154 24.28 -10.20 14.56
CA ALA A 154 25.19 -10.40 15.69
C ALA A 154 24.88 -9.48 16.88
N ASP A 155 24.31 -8.29 16.62
CA ASP A 155 24.06 -7.28 17.64
C ASP A 155 22.73 -7.51 18.39
N PHE A 156 21.70 -8.03 17.70
CA PHE A 156 20.36 -8.22 18.24
C PHE A 156 19.52 -9.13 17.34
N PRO A 157 18.36 -9.63 17.83
CA PRO A 157 17.41 -10.32 16.98
C PRO A 157 16.90 -9.40 15.86
N ILE A 158 16.76 -9.93 14.64
CA ILE A 158 16.36 -9.18 13.45
C ILE A 158 15.17 -9.83 12.74
N VAL A 159 14.49 -9.01 11.93
CA VAL A 159 13.53 -9.45 10.92
C VAL A 159 14.10 -9.09 9.54
N LEU A 160 14.23 -10.09 8.67
CA LEU A 160 14.51 -9.89 7.26
C LEU A 160 13.22 -9.67 6.50
N LYS A 161 13.14 -8.57 5.76
CA LYS A 161 12.03 -8.24 4.87
C LYS A 161 12.50 -8.34 3.41
N PRO A 162 12.06 -9.35 2.62
CA PRO A 162 12.43 -9.43 1.21
C PRO A 162 11.95 -8.20 0.46
N LEU A 163 12.76 -7.63 -0.44
CA LEU A 163 12.37 -6.41 -1.16
C LEU A 163 11.20 -6.64 -2.13
N GLU A 164 11.15 -7.79 -2.79
CA GLU A 164 10.16 -8.13 -3.81
C GLU A 164 8.80 -8.58 -3.25
N ASP A 165 8.75 -9.03 -1.99
CA ASP A 165 7.52 -9.51 -1.37
C ASP A 165 6.66 -8.40 -0.77
N TYR A 166 5.35 -8.62 -0.65
CA TYR A 166 4.41 -7.63 -0.11
C TYR A 166 3.42 -8.28 0.85
N GLY A 167 2.91 -7.49 1.81
CA GLY A 167 1.93 -7.96 2.80
C GLY A 167 2.50 -8.97 3.79
N GLY A 168 3.72 -8.76 4.27
CA GLY A 168 4.35 -9.61 5.30
C GLY A 168 4.68 -11.04 4.88
N ARG A 169 4.62 -11.38 3.59
CA ARG A 169 5.12 -12.66 3.09
C ARG A 169 6.65 -12.70 3.11
N GLY A 170 7.21 -13.88 3.34
CA GLY A 170 8.65 -14.11 3.34
C GLY A 170 9.40 -13.45 4.51
N LEU A 171 8.70 -12.97 5.54
CA LEU A 171 9.34 -12.43 6.73
C LEU A 171 10.08 -13.53 7.48
N VAL A 172 11.35 -13.30 7.75
CA VAL A 172 12.22 -14.23 8.48
C VAL A 172 12.69 -13.56 9.75
N LYS A 173 12.48 -14.19 10.90
CA LYS A 173 13.08 -13.75 12.17
C LYS A 173 14.39 -14.51 12.39
N ILE A 174 15.44 -13.82 12.79
CA ILE A 174 16.73 -14.42 13.19
C ILE A 174 17.03 -13.97 14.62
N ASP A 175 17.34 -14.91 15.49
CA ASP A 175 17.75 -14.69 16.89
C ASP A 175 18.90 -15.64 17.22
N GLY A 176 20.13 -15.11 17.19
CA GLY A 176 21.34 -15.92 17.29
C GLY A 176 21.40 -16.99 16.20
N GLN A 177 21.41 -18.26 16.58
CA GLN A 177 21.47 -19.40 15.65
C GLN A 177 20.09 -19.91 15.20
N LYS A 178 19.00 -19.34 15.73
CA LYS A 178 17.64 -19.76 15.40
C LYS A 178 17.01 -18.85 14.36
N VAL A 179 16.34 -19.47 13.40
CA VAL A 179 15.66 -18.78 12.30
C VAL A 179 14.22 -19.25 12.23
N TRP A 180 13.27 -18.32 12.12
CA TRP A 180 11.85 -18.63 11.94
C TRP A 180 11.32 -18.05 10.63
N GLU A 181 10.84 -18.93 9.76
CA GLU A 181 10.07 -18.62 8.56
C GLU A 181 8.60 -19.00 8.83
N GLY A 182 7.80 -18.01 9.26
CA GLY A 182 6.46 -18.30 9.80
C GLY A 182 6.54 -19.16 11.07
N ASN A 183 5.95 -20.37 11.02
CA ASN A 183 5.97 -21.34 12.13
C ASN A 183 7.08 -22.39 12.00
N THR A 184 7.91 -22.31 10.95
CA THR A 184 9.00 -23.25 10.73
C THR A 184 10.29 -22.70 11.33
N GLU A 185 10.89 -23.47 12.25
CA GLU A 185 12.20 -23.17 12.84
C GLU A 185 13.31 -23.93 12.09
N THR A 186 14.41 -23.26 11.80
CA THR A 186 15.64 -23.84 11.25
C THR A 186 16.86 -23.18 11.88
N ASP A 187 18.06 -23.70 11.64
CA ASP A 187 19.31 -23.09 12.09
C ASP A 187 19.83 -22.07 11.06
N LEU A 188 20.59 -21.07 11.54
CA LEU A 188 21.12 -19.99 10.71
C LEU A 188 21.99 -20.48 9.56
N ILE A 189 22.82 -21.50 9.79
CA ILE A 189 23.74 -22.03 8.76
C ILE A 189 22.93 -22.63 7.60
N THR A 190 21.94 -23.46 7.93
CA THR A 190 21.03 -24.05 6.93
C THR A 190 20.26 -22.98 6.16
N PHE A 191 19.77 -21.95 6.84
CA PHE A 191 19.06 -20.85 6.19
C PHE A 191 19.95 -20.08 5.20
N LEU A 192 21.14 -19.67 5.63
CA LEU A 192 22.07 -18.89 4.80
C LEU A 192 22.52 -19.69 3.56
N LYS A 193 22.80 -20.98 3.73
CA LYS A 193 23.14 -21.86 2.60
C LYS A 193 22.01 -21.92 1.56
N LYS A 194 20.76 -22.02 2.00
CA LYS A 194 19.60 -22.01 1.09
C LYS A 194 19.44 -20.66 0.38
N LEU A 195 19.73 -19.54 1.05
CA LEU A 195 19.73 -18.22 0.41
C LEU A 195 20.80 -18.14 -0.68
N GLU A 196 22.00 -18.65 -0.41
CA GLU A 196 23.10 -18.69 -1.37
C GLU A 196 22.75 -19.52 -2.61
N GLU A 197 22.16 -20.70 -2.43
CA GLU A 197 21.70 -21.55 -3.52
C GLU A 197 20.62 -20.89 -4.40
N ARG A 198 19.79 -20.01 -3.83
CA ARG A 198 18.72 -19.29 -4.55
C ARG A 198 19.21 -18.03 -5.26
N ASN A 199 20.43 -17.58 -4.99
CA ASN A 199 20.98 -16.32 -5.48
C ASN A 199 20.03 -15.12 -5.28
N SER A 200 19.30 -15.12 -4.16
CA SER A 200 18.32 -14.07 -3.81
C SER A 200 18.73 -13.45 -2.49
N PHE A 201 19.20 -12.20 -2.56
CA PHE A 201 19.86 -11.54 -1.42
C PHE A 201 19.33 -10.14 -1.11
N GLU A 202 18.27 -9.69 -1.78
CA GLU A 202 17.76 -8.34 -1.59
C GLU A 202 16.79 -8.29 -0.41
N TYR A 203 17.34 -7.96 0.77
CA TYR A 203 16.59 -7.84 2.02
C TYR A 203 16.81 -6.49 2.69
N LEU A 204 15.74 -5.96 3.28
CA LEU A 204 15.86 -4.97 4.35
C LEU A 204 15.84 -5.73 5.68
N ALA A 205 16.98 -5.81 6.35
CA ALA A 205 17.05 -6.27 7.73
C ALA A 205 16.66 -5.14 8.68
N MET A 206 15.87 -5.46 9.71
CA MET A 206 15.40 -4.52 10.71
C MET A 206 15.51 -5.17 12.09
N LYS A 207 15.88 -4.42 13.13
CA LYS A 207 15.83 -4.92 14.51
C LYS A 207 14.43 -5.45 14.83
N TYR A 208 14.36 -6.66 15.37
CA TYR A 208 13.12 -7.21 15.91
C TYR A 208 12.75 -6.46 17.20
N LEU A 209 11.54 -5.95 17.26
CA LEU A 209 11.01 -5.27 18.45
C LEU A 209 10.27 -6.28 19.33
N SER A 210 10.56 -6.30 20.63
CA SER A 210 9.93 -7.27 21.56
C SER A 210 8.43 -7.01 21.76
N ASN A 211 8.01 -5.75 21.58
CA ASN A 211 6.64 -5.29 21.77
C ASN A 211 5.75 -5.39 20.52
N VAL A 212 6.14 -6.15 19.49
CA VAL A 212 5.30 -6.39 18.29
C VAL A 212 3.93 -6.99 18.59
N HIS A 213 3.81 -7.73 19.70
CA HIS A 213 2.56 -8.31 20.17
C HIS A 213 1.50 -7.25 20.55
N LEU A 214 1.91 -5.99 20.80
CA LEU A 214 1.01 -4.85 21.02
C LEU A 214 0.36 -4.35 19.72
N GLY A 215 0.69 -4.97 18.59
CA GLY A 215 0.05 -4.76 17.32
C GLY A 215 0.68 -3.66 16.47
N ASP A 216 0.37 -3.78 15.19
CA ASP A 216 0.75 -2.86 14.14
C ASP A 216 -0.32 -1.77 14.02
N LYS A 217 0.04 -0.50 14.16
CA LYS A 217 -0.90 0.61 13.92
C LYS A 217 -0.67 1.19 12.53
N ARG A 218 -1.73 1.18 11.72
CA ARG A 218 -1.76 1.81 10.40
C ARG A 218 -2.32 3.21 10.49
N ILE A 219 -1.54 4.20 10.10
CA ILE A 219 -1.97 5.59 9.95
C ILE A 219 -2.27 5.84 8.48
N MET A 220 -3.40 6.48 8.17
CA MET A 220 -3.84 6.74 6.80
C MET A 220 -3.83 8.23 6.51
N ILE A 221 -3.30 8.62 5.36
CA ILE A 221 -3.10 10.00 4.94
C ILE A 221 -3.73 10.20 3.56
N SER A 222 -4.41 11.33 3.36
CA SER A 222 -4.77 11.83 2.03
C SER A 222 -4.28 13.25 1.86
N ASN A 223 -3.47 13.47 0.82
CA ASN A 223 -2.75 14.71 0.56
C ASN A 223 -1.88 15.11 1.78
N ASP A 224 -2.31 16.12 2.51
CA ASP A 224 -1.69 16.70 3.70
C ASP A 224 -2.48 16.42 4.99
N THR A 225 -3.54 15.62 4.91
CA THR A 225 -4.45 15.38 6.03
C THR A 225 -4.27 13.97 6.59
N ILE A 226 -3.99 13.90 7.90
CA ILE A 226 -4.10 12.65 8.66
C ILE A 226 -5.58 12.30 8.77
N LEU A 227 -5.96 11.14 8.25
CA LEU A 227 -7.35 10.69 8.24
C LEU A 227 -7.74 10.03 9.57
N GLY A 228 -6.83 9.23 10.11
CA GLY A 228 -7.02 8.44 11.32
C GLY A 228 -6.08 7.25 11.35
N ALA A 229 -6.26 6.36 12.34
CA ALA A 229 -5.44 5.18 12.47
C ALA A 229 -6.26 3.93 12.84
N THR A 230 -5.69 2.77 12.55
CA THR A 230 -6.28 1.48 12.87
C THR A 230 -5.22 0.59 13.50
N LEU A 231 -5.48 0.11 14.70
CA LEU A 231 -4.63 -0.86 15.38
C LEU A 231 -4.99 -2.27 14.95
N ARG A 232 -3.98 -3.03 14.55
CA ARG A 232 -4.08 -4.39 14.00
C ARG A 232 -3.31 -5.34 14.91
N LEU A 233 -4.05 -6.19 15.63
CA LEU A 233 -3.47 -7.15 16.56
C LEU A 233 -3.17 -8.48 15.86
N PRO A 234 -2.02 -9.12 16.14
CA PRO A 234 -1.73 -10.45 15.61
C PRO A 234 -2.67 -11.50 16.23
N PRO A 235 -2.87 -12.65 15.56
CA PRO A 235 -3.48 -13.82 16.18
C PRO A 235 -2.68 -14.29 17.40
N GLU A 236 -3.35 -14.91 18.38
CA GLU A 236 -2.69 -15.48 19.55
C GLU A 236 -1.62 -16.51 19.14
N GLY A 237 -0.42 -16.40 19.71
CA GLY A 237 0.71 -17.29 19.41
C GLY A 237 1.47 -17.00 18.09
N ASN A 238 1.09 -15.98 17.32
CA ASN A 238 1.78 -15.60 16.09
C ASN A 238 2.48 -14.23 16.26
N TRP A 239 3.72 -14.12 15.80
CA TRP A 239 4.48 -12.86 15.84
C TRP A 239 4.19 -11.96 14.63
N LEU A 240 3.48 -12.46 13.62
CA LEU A 240 3.11 -11.73 12.40
C LEU A 240 1.72 -11.08 12.52
N CYS A 241 1.70 -9.74 12.42
CA CYS A 241 0.49 -8.91 12.48
C CYS A 241 -0.20 -8.78 11.11
N ASN A 242 -0.54 -9.89 10.45
CA ASN A 242 -1.32 -9.83 9.21
C ASN A 242 -2.81 -10.03 9.50
N VAL A 243 -3.60 -8.96 9.40
CA VAL A 243 -5.07 -8.99 9.59
C VAL A 243 -5.76 -9.98 8.65
N SER A 244 -5.21 -10.19 7.45
CA SER A 244 -5.70 -11.20 6.50
C SER A 244 -5.60 -12.64 7.01
N GLN A 245 -4.93 -12.89 8.15
CA GLN A 245 -4.79 -14.20 8.79
C GLN A 245 -5.58 -14.30 10.12
N GLY A 246 -6.64 -13.50 10.30
CA GLY A 246 -7.52 -13.57 11.48
C GLY A 246 -7.18 -12.61 12.62
N GLY A 247 -6.34 -11.60 12.35
CA GLY A 247 -6.06 -10.52 13.30
C GLY A 247 -7.28 -9.63 13.57
N ARG A 248 -7.33 -9.01 14.75
CA ARG A 248 -8.38 -8.04 15.11
C ARG A 248 -7.99 -6.62 14.71
N SER A 249 -8.96 -5.84 14.27
CA SER A 249 -8.78 -4.46 13.84
C SER A 249 -9.62 -3.54 14.73
N ALA A 250 -9.01 -2.53 15.33
CA ALA A 250 -9.67 -1.56 16.20
C ALA A 250 -9.36 -0.12 15.76
N SER A 251 -10.34 0.77 15.85
CA SER A 251 -10.14 2.20 15.64
C SER A 251 -9.11 2.74 16.63
N SER A 252 -8.23 3.63 16.17
CA SER A 252 -7.17 4.22 16.97
C SER A 252 -6.87 5.65 16.50
N GLN A 253 -6.06 6.36 17.27
CA GLN A 253 -5.53 7.67 16.88
C GLN A 253 -4.00 7.62 16.86
N PRO A 254 -3.36 8.38 15.95
CA PRO A 254 -1.92 8.59 16.01
C PRO A 254 -1.53 9.26 17.33
N ASP A 255 -0.43 8.82 17.92
CA ASP A 255 0.21 9.56 19.01
C ASP A 255 1.05 10.76 18.49
N GLU A 256 1.68 11.50 19.39
CA GLU A 256 2.51 12.66 19.04
C GLU A 256 3.69 12.30 18.13
N ARG A 257 4.31 11.14 18.35
CA ARG A 257 5.44 10.66 17.55
C ARG A 257 4.98 10.22 16.18
N GLU A 258 3.87 9.49 16.09
CA GLU A 258 3.25 9.09 14.83
C GLU A 258 2.77 10.29 14.01
N THR A 259 2.29 11.33 14.69
CA THR A 259 1.95 12.61 14.04
C THR A 259 3.20 13.28 13.47
N ALA A 260 4.33 13.29 14.20
CA ALA A 260 5.60 13.80 13.68
C ALA A 260 6.10 12.99 12.47
N ILE A 261 6.03 11.66 12.53
CA ILE A 261 6.33 10.77 11.39
C ILE A 261 5.46 11.13 10.18
N ALA A 262 4.16 11.33 10.39
CA ALA A 262 3.23 11.68 9.31
C ALA A 262 3.63 13.00 8.64
N MET A 263 4.02 14.02 9.39
CA MET A 263 4.42 15.32 8.83
C MET A 263 5.65 15.22 7.93
N ASP A 264 6.66 14.45 8.33
CA ASP A 264 7.85 14.21 7.51
C ASP A 264 7.52 13.42 6.24
N LEU A 265 6.71 12.36 6.37
CA LEU A 265 6.29 11.57 5.22
C LEU A 265 5.45 12.40 4.24
N ILE A 266 4.47 13.19 4.71
CA ILE A 266 3.63 14.06 3.87
C ILE A 266 4.50 14.96 2.97
N LYS A 267 5.54 15.57 3.55
CA LYS A 267 6.45 16.46 2.82
C LYS A 267 7.11 15.76 1.64
N ASP A 268 7.58 14.53 1.81
CA ASP A 268 8.25 13.78 0.75
C ASP A 268 7.26 13.13 -0.22
N MET A 269 6.13 12.60 0.28
CA MET A 269 5.05 12.05 -0.56
C MET A 269 4.53 13.10 -1.55
N LYS A 270 4.39 14.36 -1.12
CA LYS A 270 4.00 15.47 -2.00
C LYS A 270 5.00 15.70 -3.14
N LYS A 271 6.32 15.57 -2.90
CA LYS A 271 7.36 15.66 -3.95
C LYS A 271 7.23 14.53 -4.96
N HIS A 272 6.88 13.34 -4.49
CA HIS A 272 6.72 12.14 -5.30
C HIS A 272 5.35 12.01 -5.97
N GLY A 273 4.40 12.93 -5.73
CA GLY A 273 3.04 12.84 -6.30
C GLY A 273 2.22 11.69 -5.72
N VAL A 274 2.50 11.34 -4.45
CA VAL A 274 1.74 10.35 -3.67
C VAL A 274 0.73 11.11 -2.81
N VAL A 275 -0.55 10.89 -3.07
CA VAL A 275 -1.67 11.58 -2.43
C VAL A 275 -2.30 10.70 -1.37
N LEU A 276 -2.67 9.46 -1.71
CA LEU A 276 -3.34 8.55 -0.79
C LEU A 276 -2.37 7.44 -0.36
N PHE A 277 -1.87 7.50 0.87
CA PHE A 277 -0.93 6.52 1.39
C PHE A 277 -1.21 6.21 2.86
N GLY A 278 -0.57 5.17 3.36
CA GLY A 278 -0.55 4.90 4.79
C GLY A 278 0.80 4.36 5.20
N PHE A 279 1.08 4.45 6.49
CA PHE A 279 2.29 3.90 7.07
C PHE A 279 1.95 3.13 8.33
N ASP A 280 2.76 2.14 8.62
CA ASP A 280 2.54 1.19 9.69
C ASP A 280 3.62 1.38 10.77
N THR A 281 3.20 1.37 12.03
CA THR A 281 4.09 1.53 13.18
C THR A 281 4.01 0.34 14.13
N LEU A 282 5.13 0.05 14.77
CA LEU A 282 5.27 -0.99 15.78
C LEU A 282 5.78 -0.37 17.08
N THR A 283 5.33 -0.90 18.21
CA THR A 283 5.83 -0.48 19.52
C THR A 283 7.24 -1.03 19.74
N GLY A 284 8.19 -0.14 20.02
CA GLY A 284 9.58 -0.46 20.33
C GLY A 284 9.77 -0.90 21.77
N ASP A 285 11.00 -1.31 22.10
CA ASP A 285 11.37 -1.80 23.43
C ASP A 285 11.32 -0.70 24.50
N ASP A 286 11.41 0.56 24.08
CA ASP A 286 11.26 1.77 24.90
C ASP A 286 9.81 2.25 25.05
N GLY A 287 8.84 1.53 24.46
CA GLY A 287 7.43 1.87 24.45
C GLY A 287 7.02 2.93 23.41
N LEU A 288 7.96 3.50 22.65
CA LEU A 288 7.66 4.43 21.56
C LEU A 288 7.25 3.68 20.28
N ARG A 289 6.46 4.33 19.41
CA ARG A 289 6.11 3.76 18.11
C ARG A 289 7.15 4.10 17.04
N TYR A 290 7.55 3.09 16.29
CA TYR A 290 8.54 3.18 15.21
C TYR A 290 7.92 2.84 13.86
N LEU A 291 8.30 3.59 12.83
CA LEU A 291 7.93 3.34 11.45
C LEU A 291 8.48 1.99 10.98
N SER A 292 7.61 1.14 10.43
CA SER A 292 7.94 -0.23 9.99
C SER A 292 7.71 -0.44 8.49
N GLU A 293 6.70 0.21 7.90
CA GLU A 293 6.32 0.07 6.49
C GLU A 293 5.60 1.31 5.97
N ILE A 294 5.74 1.58 4.67
CA ILE A 294 5.01 2.63 3.94
C ILE A 294 4.27 1.97 2.77
N ASN A 295 2.98 2.31 2.61
CA ASN A 295 2.06 1.75 1.63
C ASN A 295 1.50 2.85 0.72
N THR A 296 2.01 2.94 -0.52
CA THR A 296 1.67 4.03 -1.47
C THR A 296 0.86 3.61 -2.70
N LEU A 297 0.46 2.33 -2.82
CA LEU A 297 -0.28 1.85 -4.00
C LEU A 297 -1.79 1.72 -3.71
N SER A 298 -2.23 0.57 -3.20
CA SER A 298 -3.64 0.32 -2.85
C SER A 298 -3.79 0.17 -1.33
N LEU A 299 -3.89 1.33 -0.67
CA LEU A 299 -4.10 1.41 0.78
C LEU A 299 -5.43 0.77 1.19
N GLY A 300 -5.38 -0.38 1.85
CA GLY A 300 -6.54 -0.98 2.50
C GLY A 300 -6.84 -0.35 3.86
N GLY A 301 -8.05 -0.59 4.38
CA GLY A 301 -8.43 -0.21 5.76
C GLY A 301 -9.24 1.08 5.91
N LEU A 302 -9.39 1.89 4.85
CA LEU A 302 -10.18 3.13 4.92
C LEU A 302 -11.65 2.89 5.29
N ALA A 303 -12.33 1.95 4.63
CA ALA A 303 -13.74 1.66 4.88
C ALA A 303 -14.02 1.10 6.30
N PRO A 304 -13.25 0.10 6.79
CA PRO A 304 -13.37 -0.34 8.19
C PRO A 304 -13.06 0.78 9.20
N ALA A 305 -12.09 1.65 8.92
CA ALA A 305 -11.74 2.74 9.81
C ALA A 305 -12.85 3.79 9.88
N ASP A 306 -13.47 4.15 8.75
CA ASP A 306 -14.56 5.13 8.68
C ASP A 306 -15.78 4.67 9.50
N LYS A 307 -16.16 3.38 9.38
CA LYS A 307 -17.28 2.81 10.15
C LYS A 307 -17.05 2.75 11.66
N GLY A 308 -15.78 2.72 12.08
CA GLY A 308 -15.37 2.64 13.48
C GLY A 308 -14.93 3.98 14.07
N SER A 309 -15.11 5.09 13.37
CA SER A 309 -14.65 6.42 13.78
C SER A 309 -15.79 7.43 13.80
N ASP A 310 -15.72 8.39 14.72
CA ASP A 310 -16.56 9.59 14.67
C ASP A 310 -16.03 10.62 13.65
N MET A 311 -14.81 10.41 13.13
CA MET A 311 -14.21 11.23 12.10
C MET A 311 -14.63 10.76 10.70
N PRO A 312 -14.95 11.66 9.76
CA PRO A 312 -15.39 11.29 8.43
C PRO A 312 -14.19 10.94 7.52
N ILE A 313 -13.50 9.83 7.84
CA ILE A 313 -12.28 9.33 7.18
C ILE A 313 -12.46 9.26 5.66
N MET A 314 -13.55 8.66 5.18
CA MET A 314 -13.78 8.48 3.74
C MET A 314 -14.00 9.81 3.03
N LYS A 315 -14.73 10.74 3.66
CA LYS A 315 -14.94 12.09 3.16
C LYS A 315 -13.62 12.85 3.08
N ASN A 316 -12.80 12.78 4.13
CA ASN A 316 -11.51 13.45 4.17
C ASN A 316 -10.52 12.84 3.16
N ALA A 317 -10.56 11.53 2.95
CA ALA A 317 -9.79 10.87 1.90
C ALA A 317 -10.13 11.44 0.51
N ALA A 318 -11.42 11.53 0.20
CA ALA A 318 -11.91 12.08 -1.06
C ALA A 318 -11.60 13.58 -1.22
N LEU A 319 -11.71 14.38 -0.14
CA LEU A 319 -11.34 15.79 -0.15
C LEU A 319 -9.84 15.98 -0.43
N GLY A 320 -8.96 15.16 0.15
CA GLY A 320 -7.52 15.23 -0.13
C GLY A 320 -7.20 14.97 -1.61
N ILE A 321 -7.88 13.99 -2.24
CA ILE A 321 -7.76 13.75 -3.68
C ILE A 321 -8.25 14.96 -4.49
N TRP A 322 -9.41 15.53 -4.13
CA TRP A 322 -9.93 16.70 -4.83
C TRP A 322 -9.05 17.94 -4.69
N ASN A 323 -8.52 18.19 -3.49
CA ASN A 323 -7.59 19.29 -3.25
C ASN A 323 -6.33 19.15 -4.11
N TYR A 324 -5.79 17.93 -4.21
CA TYR A 324 -4.64 17.67 -5.09
C TYR A 324 -4.96 17.94 -6.56
N ILE A 325 -6.12 17.48 -7.06
CA ILE A 325 -6.56 17.74 -8.44
C ILE A 325 -6.70 19.25 -8.68
N ASP A 326 -7.37 19.99 -7.80
CA ASP A 326 -7.55 21.43 -7.91
C ASP A 326 -6.22 22.21 -7.87
N GLU A 327 -5.27 21.79 -7.03
CA GLU A 327 -3.93 22.36 -6.98
C GLU A 327 -3.16 22.18 -8.29
N LYS A 328 -3.45 21.13 -9.05
CA LYS A 328 -2.80 20.83 -10.33
C LYS A 328 -3.48 21.55 -11.49
N GLU A 329 -4.81 21.54 -11.55
CA GLU A 329 -5.57 22.26 -12.59
C GLU A 329 -5.39 23.78 -12.50
N LYS A 330 -5.01 24.34 -11.33
CA LYS A 330 -4.66 25.77 -11.21
C LYS A 330 -3.27 26.14 -11.73
N LYS A 331 -2.39 25.16 -11.94
CA LYS A 331 -0.99 25.37 -12.33
C LYS A 331 -0.73 25.13 -13.81
N ASP A 332 -1.68 24.50 -14.50
CA ASP A 332 -1.67 24.26 -15.94
C ASP A 332 -2.37 25.41 -16.69
#